data_AF-A0A1I0ABL7-F1
#
_entry.id   AF-A0A1I0ABL7-F1
#
_cell.length_a   1.000
_cell.length_b   1.000
_cell.length_c   1.000
_cell.angle_alpha   90.00
_cell.angle_beta   90.00
_cell.angle_gamma   90.00
#
_symmetry.space_group_name_H-M   'P 1'
#
loop_
_entity.id
_entity.type
_entity.pdbx_description
1 polymer ?
#
loop_
_entity_poly.entity_id
_entity_poly.type
_entity_poly.pdbx_seq_one_letter_code
_entity_poly.pdbx_strand_id
1 'polypeptide(L)'
;MAKVLITIIGTGNPINRSYKPALYKIGDKEYETEFIAKALVQHYQIDKIFMLGTAKSMWEEVYLSFSKEEDQDKMLSRAGKIEEKIKKGGYDKCLIDEGDLKLISNTIEEYLGYQGSKCYLLKYGLNDQEIMENFNVFLEIEKELNDGDEIYLDITHSFRSLAIFQYMMINFAENVSKKDIKIKGIFYGMLDVYGQILKILKKLYYY
;
A
#
# COMPACT_ATOMS: atom_id res chain seq x y z
N MET A 1 16.35 -9.87 7.98
CA MET A 1 16.25 -9.28 6.64
C MET A 1 14.98 -9.77 6.00
N ALA A 2 14.08 -8.85 5.72
CA ALA A 2 12.82 -9.10 5.04
C ALA A 2 12.68 -8.19 3.82
N LYS A 3 11.93 -8.65 2.83
CA LYS A 3 11.50 -7.86 1.68
C LYS A 3 10.22 -7.12 2.05
N VAL A 4 10.30 -5.79 2.10
CA VAL A 4 9.23 -4.92 2.54
C VAL A 4 8.66 -4.17 1.36
N LEU A 5 7.37 -4.33 1.09
CA LEU A 5 6.64 -3.50 0.15
C LEU A 5 5.99 -2.34 0.89
N ILE A 6 6.28 -1.12 0.46
CA ILE A 6 5.56 0.08 0.88
C ILE A 6 4.67 0.51 -0.27
N THR A 7 3.36 0.50 -0.08
CA THR A 7 2.37 0.76 -1.13
C THR A 7 1.26 1.68 -0.63
N ILE A 8 0.68 2.49 -1.52
CA ILE A 8 -0.46 3.35 -1.22
C ILE A 8 -1.73 2.79 -1.88
N ILE A 9 -2.83 2.77 -1.14
CA ILE A 9 -4.15 2.42 -1.64
C ILE A 9 -4.89 3.69 -2.09
N GLY A 10 -5.34 3.70 -3.34
CA GLY A 10 -6.27 4.72 -3.85
C GLY A 10 -7.73 4.48 -3.48
N THR A 11 -8.61 5.28 -4.09
CA THR A 11 -10.08 5.21 -3.90
C THR A 11 -10.80 4.38 -4.97
N GLY A 12 -10.06 3.80 -5.93
CA GLY A 12 -10.61 3.05 -7.07
C GLY A 12 -11.56 3.87 -7.95
N ASN A 13 -12.47 3.17 -8.64
CA ASN A 13 -13.51 3.81 -9.44
C ASN A 13 -14.47 4.62 -8.53
N PRO A 14 -14.70 5.93 -8.78
CA PRO A 14 -15.56 6.75 -7.94
C PRO A 14 -17.01 6.25 -7.82
N ILE A 15 -17.50 5.51 -8.81
CA ILE A 15 -18.90 5.05 -8.89
C ILE A 15 -19.09 3.74 -8.13
N ASN A 16 -18.21 2.77 -8.35
CA ASN A 16 -18.38 1.40 -7.84
C ASN A 16 -17.37 1.01 -6.74
N ARG A 17 -16.42 1.89 -6.39
CA ARG A 17 -15.34 1.64 -5.41
C ARG A 17 -14.67 0.27 -5.60
N SER A 18 -14.33 -0.06 -6.83
CA SER A 18 -13.61 -1.28 -7.17
C SER A 18 -12.41 -0.98 -8.05
N TYR A 19 -11.39 -1.84 -7.94
CA TYR A 19 -10.37 -1.98 -8.96
C TYR A 19 -10.84 -3.03 -9.95
N LYS A 20 -10.76 -2.73 -11.25
CA LYS A 20 -10.92 -3.77 -12.26
C LYS A 20 -9.64 -4.60 -12.28
N PRO A 21 -9.72 -5.94 -12.43
CA PRO A 21 -8.55 -6.74 -12.73
C PRO A 21 -7.78 -6.14 -13.91
N ALA A 22 -6.47 -6.06 -13.76
CA ALA A 22 -5.55 -5.62 -14.80
C ALA A 22 -4.43 -6.64 -14.95
N LEU A 23 -3.92 -6.76 -16.19
CA LEU A 23 -2.78 -7.60 -16.47
C LEU A 23 -1.49 -6.81 -16.23
N TYR A 24 -0.82 -7.06 -15.11
CA TYR A 24 0.45 -6.42 -14.76
C TYR A 24 1.61 -7.14 -15.41
N LYS A 25 2.46 -6.43 -16.14
CA LYS A 25 3.68 -6.99 -16.73
C LYS A 25 4.91 -6.50 -15.97
N ILE A 26 5.66 -7.45 -15.41
CA ILE A 26 6.90 -7.21 -14.65
C ILE A 26 8.01 -8.07 -15.27
N GLY A 27 8.89 -7.43 -16.04
CA GLY A 27 9.81 -8.14 -16.91
C GLY A 27 9.04 -8.96 -17.95
N ASP A 28 9.34 -10.26 -18.02
CA ASP A 28 8.68 -11.20 -18.95
C ASP A 28 7.49 -11.95 -18.31
N LYS A 29 7.14 -11.64 -17.05
CA LYS A 29 6.04 -12.28 -16.33
C LYS A 29 4.80 -11.38 -16.33
N GLU A 30 3.64 -12.03 -16.39
CA GLU A 30 2.33 -11.39 -16.38
C GLU A 30 1.53 -11.86 -15.17
N TYR A 31 0.82 -10.92 -14.54
CA TYR A 31 0.06 -11.13 -13.30
C TYR A 31 -1.30 -10.48 -13.44
N GLU A 32 -2.37 -11.27 -13.46
CA GLU A 32 -3.74 -10.76 -13.49
C GLU A 32 -4.25 -10.60 -12.05
N THR A 33 -4.50 -9.35 -11.65
CA THR A 33 -4.95 -9.02 -10.29
C THR A 33 -5.62 -7.65 -10.29
N GLU A 34 -6.41 -7.35 -9.26
CA GLU A 34 -7.00 -6.04 -9.04
C GLU A 34 -5.99 -5.05 -8.43
N PHE A 35 -5.07 -5.57 -7.63
CA PHE A 35 -4.08 -4.77 -6.90
C PHE A 35 -2.66 -5.01 -7.41
N ILE A 36 -1.96 -3.93 -7.75
CA ILE A 36 -0.52 -3.98 -8.07
C ILE A 36 0.30 -4.60 -6.94
N ALA A 37 -0.09 -4.36 -5.69
CA ALA A 37 0.57 -4.92 -4.52
C ALA A 37 0.64 -6.45 -4.59
N LYS A 38 -0.41 -7.12 -5.07
CA LYS A 38 -0.41 -8.58 -5.24
C LYS A 38 0.55 -9.04 -6.35
N ALA A 39 0.61 -8.32 -7.47
CA ALA A 39 1.57 -8.61 -8.53
C ALA A 39 3.01 -8.47 -8.02
N LEU A 40 3.30 -7.42 -7.24
CA LEU A 40 4.61 -7.21 -6.61
C LEU A 40 4.94 -8.27 -5.56
N VAL A 41 3.98 -8.65 -4.72
CA VAL A 41 4.12 -9.75 -3.74
C VAL A 41 4.52 -11.05 -4.43
N GLN A 42 3.80 -11.43 -5.48
CA GLN A 42 4.08 -12.66 -6.23
C GLN A 42 5.41 -12.60 -6.97
N HIS A 43 5.77 -11.46 -7.57
CA HIS A 43 6.98 -11.35 -8.36
C HIS A 43 8.25 -11.30 -7.52
N TYR A 44 8.26 -10.51 -6.45
CA TYR A 44 9.44 -10.28 -5.62
C TYR A 44 9.50 -11.16 -4.37
N GLN A 45 8.44 -11.93 -4.09
CA GLN A 45 8.28 -12.72 -2.87
C GLN A 45 8.40 -11.82 -1.63
N ILE A 46 7.52 -10.82 -1.56
CA ILE A 46 7.48 -9.86 -0.45
C ILE A 46 7.08 -10.58 0.84
N ASP A 47 7.80 -10.30 1.92
CA ASP A 47 7.55 -10.87 3.25
C ASP A 47 6.54 -10.03 4.05
N LYS A 48 6.65 -8.70 3.99
CA LYS A 48 5.77 -7.79 4.73
C LYS A 48 5.34 -6.59 3.90
N ILE A 49 4.13 -6.11 4.15
CA ILE A 49 3.59 -4.91 3.50
C ILE A 49 3.35 -3.83 4.55
N PHE A 50 3.86 -2.63 4.27
CA PHE A 50 3.41 -1.39 4.89
C PHE A 50 2.46 -0.70 3.93
N MET A 51 1.17 -0.78 4.23
CA MET A 51 0.10 -0.31 3.36
C MET A 51 -0.44 1.03 3.87
N LEU A 52 -0.30 2.08 3.07
CA LEU A 52 -0.75 3.41 3.43
C LEU A 52 -2.03 3.76 2.69
N GLY A 53 -2.91 4.54 3.31
CA GLY A 53 -4.12 5.04 2.65
C GLY A 53 -4.73 6.19 3.44
N THR A 54 -5.70 6.88 2.86
CA THR A 54 -6.44 7.96 3.52
C THR A 54 -7.79 7.48 4.02
N ALA A 55 -8.57 8.36 4.66
CA ALA A 55 -9.91 8.07 5.15
C ALA A 55 -10.89 7.53 4.08
N LYS A 56 -10.63 7.77 2.79
CA LYS A 56 -11.48 7.31 1.67
C LYS A 56 -10.86 6.19 0.84
N SER A 57 -9.63 5.76 1.16
CA SER A 57 -9.00 4.59 0.52
C SER A 57 -9.88 3.36 0.65
N MET A 58 -9.74 2.42 -0.29
CA MET A 58 -10.58 1.22 -0.33
C MET A 58 -10.07 0.14 0.63
N TRP A 59 -10.13 0.44 1.93
CA TRP A 59 -9.73 -0.47 3.00
C TRP A 59 -10.58 -1.76 3.02
N GLU A 60 -11.86 -1.63 2.69
CA GLU A 60 -12.80 -2.74 2.50
C GLU A 60 -12.34 -3.70 1.40
N GLU A 61 -11.85 -3.18 0.28
CA GLU A 61 -11.37 -3.99 -0.84
C GLU A 61 -10.02 -4.64 -0.53
N VAL A 62 -9.16 -3.97 0.23
CA VAL A 62 -7.93 -4.61 0.74
C VAL A 62 -8.29 -5.79 1.62
N TYR A 63 -9.22 -5.62 2.55
CA TYR A 63 -9.69 -6.73 3.39
C TYR A 63 -10.19 -7.89 2.53
N LEU A 64 -11.09 -7.62 1.57
CA LEU A 64 -11.63 -8.65 0.66
C LEU A 64 -10.53 -9.34 -0.15
N SER A 65 -9.61 -8.58 -0.72
CA SER A 65 -8.60 -9.13 -1.62
C SER A 65 -7.57 -9.99 -0.87
N PHE A 66 -7.18 -9.63 0.36
CA PHE A 66 -6.19 -10.38 1.12
C PHE A 66 -6.81 -11.46 2.03
N SER A 67 -8.13 -11.48 2.21
CA SER A 67 -8.77 -12.47 3.09
C SER A 67 -8.63 -13.91 2.57
N LYS A 68 -8.37 -14.83 3.50
CA LYS A 68 -8.50 -16.28 3.31
C LYS A 68 -9.75 -16.84 4.02
N GLU A 69 -10.68 -15.99 4.45
CA GLU A 69 -11.93 -16.41 5.09
C GLU A 69 -12.81 -17.17 4.09
N GLU A 70 -13.11 -18.44 4.38
CA GLU A 70 -13.94 -19.30 3.52
C GLU A 70 -15.44 -18.97 3.64
N ASP A 71 -15.87 -18.44 4.79
CA ASP A 71 -17.25 -17.99 5.03
C ASP A 71 -17.48 -16.64 4.33
N GLN A 72 -18.12 -16.70 3.16
CA GLN A 72 -18.40 -15.53 2.33
C GLN A 72 -19.30 -14.50 3.04
N ASP A 73 -20.32 -14.94 3.78
CA ASP A 73 -21.25 -14.02 4.45
C ASP A 73 -20.53 -13.25 5.55
N LYS A 74 -19.67 -13.93 6.32
CA LYS A 74 -18.84 -13.32 7.35
C LYS A 74 -17.81 -12.35 6.77
N MET A 75 -17.16 -12.73 5.66
CA MET A 75 -16.20 -11.88 4.95
C MET A 75 -16.88 -10.60 4.43
N LEU A 76 -18.00 -10.74 3.71
CA LEU A 76 -18.76 -9.61 3.16
C LEU A 76 -19.34 -8.73 4.27
N SER A 77 -19.81 -9.32 5.37
CA SER A 77 -20.31 -8.56 6.54
C SER A 77 -19.22 -7.67 7.16
N ARG A 78 -17.99 -8.20 7.29
CA ARG A 78 -16.86 -7.43 7.82
C ARG A 78 -16.45 -6.31 6.86
N ALA A 79 -16.30 -6.62 5.57
CA ALA A 79 -15.99 -5.63 4.54
C ALA A 79 -17.05 -4.50 4.51
N GLY A 80 -18.33 -4.86 4.58
CA GLY A 80 -19.44 -3.89 4.58
C GLY A 80 -19.41 -2.93 5.77
N LYS A 81 -18.96 -3.37 6.95
CA LYS A 81 -18.79 -2.48 8.12
C LYS A 81 -17.67 -1.45 7.89
N ILE A 82 -16.56 -1.86 7.28
CA ILE A 82 -15.46 -0.97 6.91
C ILE A 82 -15.95 0.03 5.85
N GLU A 83 -16.66 -0.46 4.83
CA GLU A 83 -17.22 0.39 3.78
C GLU A 83 -18.22 1.42 4.34
N GLU A 84 -19.09 1.02 5.28
CA GLU A 84 -20.05 1.91 5.93
C GLU A 84 -19.36 3.04 6.68
N LYS A 85 -18.28 2.73 7.43
CA LYS A 85 -17.44 3.75 8.09
C LYS A 85 -16.85 4.72 7.07
N ILE A 86 -16.34 4.23 5.94
CA ILE A 86 -15.78 5.08 4.88
C ILE A 86 -16.85 5.97 4.25
N LYS A 87 -18.03 5.43 3.95
CA LYS A 87 -19.16 6.18 3.38
C LYS A 87 -19.65 7.28 4.32
N LYS A 88 -19.80 6.98 5.61
CA LYS A 88 -20.21 7.93 6.66
C LYS A 88 -19.11 8.94 7.03
N GLY A 89 -17.85 8.57 6.82
CA GLY A 89 -16.70 9.45 7.01
C GLY A 89 -16.55 10.49 5.91
N GLY A 90 -15.62 11.40 6.11
CA GLY A 90 -15.27 12.49 5.19
C GLY A 90 -13.76 12.68 5.12
N TYR A 91 -13.33 13.70 4.37
CA TYR A 91 -11.93 14.13 4.31
C TYR A 91 -11.47 14.69 5.67
N ASP A 92 -12.37 15.37 6.36
CA ASP A 92 -12.24 16.02 7.66
C ASP A 92 -12.59 15.10 8.85
N LYS A 93 -13.41 14.06 8.60
CA LYS A 93 -13.87 13.11 9.62
C LYS A 93 -13.56 11.66 9.23
N CYS A 94 -12.40 11.15 9.64
CA CYS A 94 -12.06 9.74 9.49
C CYS A 94 -12.81 8.89 10.52
N LEU A 95 -13.53 7.86 10.07
CA LEU A 95 -14.18 6.87 10.93
C LEU A 95 -13.47 5.51 10.94
N ILE A 96 -12.47 5.33 10.07
CA ILE A 96 -11.54 4.20 10.15
C ILE A 96 -10.64 4.41 11.36
N ASP A 97 -10.61 3.40 12.23
CA ASP A 97 -9.87 3.41 13.49
C ASP A 97 -8.74 2.37 13.49
N GLU A 98 -7.95 2.36 14.58
CA GLU A 98 -6.83 1.43 14.75
C GLU A 98 -7.28 -0.05 14.74
N GLY A 99 -8.50 -0.34 15.21
CA GLY A 99 -9.07 -1.69 15.19
C GLY A 99 -9.32 -2.18 13.77
N ASP A 100 -9.85 -1.32 12.90
CA ASP A 100 -10.02 -1.63 11.47
C ASP A 100 -8.66 -1.86 10.80
N LEU A 101 -7.69 -0.96 11.02
CA LEU A 101 -6.36 -1.06 10.43
C LEU A 101 -5.62 -2.33 10.91
N LYS A 102 -5.78 -2.70 12.18
CA LYS A 102 -5.22 -3.93 12.74
C LYS A 102 -5.86 -5.18 12.15
N LEU A 103 -7.19 -5.18 11.97
CA LEU A 103 -7.89 -6.28 11.30
C LEU A 103 -7.34 -6.50 9.89
N ILE A 104 -7.17 -5.42 9.11
CA ILE A 104 -6.64 -5.48 7.75
C ILE A 104 -5.17 -5.92 7.76
N SER A 105 -4.37 -5.38 8.67
CA SER A 105 -2.95 -5.77 8.83
C SER A 105 -2.80 -7.27 9.09
N ASN A 106 -3.57 -7.81 10.05
CA ASN A 106 -3.57 -9.25 10.33
C ASN A 106 -4.02 -10.08 9.12
N THR A 107 -5.01 -9.59 8.36
CA THR A 107 -5.48 -10.25 7.13
C THR A 107 -4.35 -10.33 6.09
N ILE A 108 -3.55 -9.28 5.95
CA ILE A 108 -2.37 -9.27 5.08
C ILE A 108 -1.29 -10.24 5.59
N GLU A 109 -1.03 -10.27 6.89
CA GLU A 109 -0.06 -11.21 7.49
C GLU A 109 -0.46 -12.67 7.26
N GLU A 110 -1.73 -13.01 7.46
CA GLU A 110 -2.28 -14.33 7.16
C GLU A 110 -2.15 -14.68 5.68
N TYR A 111 -2.35 -13.71 4.79
CA TYR A 111 -2.16 -13.89 3.35
C TYR A 111 -0.71 -14.24 3.02
N LEU A 112 0.25 -13.44 3.52
CA LEU A 112 1.68 -13.57 3.26
C LEU A 112 2.33 -14.75 4.00
N GLY A 113 1.74 -15.19 5.11
CA GLY A 113 2.35 -16.18 6.00
C GLY A 113 3.54 -15.63 6.80
N TYR A 114 3.60 -14.31 7.01
CA TYR A 114 4.71 -13.63 7.67
C TYR A 114 4.20 -12.42 8.47
N GLN A 115 4.76 -12.22 9.67
CA GLN A 115 4.35 -11.17 10.61
C GLN A 115 5.10 -9.85 10.37
N GLY A 116 4.49 -8.75 10.80
CA GLY A 116 5.02 -7.39 10.70
C GLY A 116 4.44 -6.59 9.54
N SER A 117 3.32 -6.99 8.96
CA SER A 117 2.60 -6.12 8.01
C SER A 117 1.75 -5.12 8.79
N LYS A 118 1.70 -3.87 8.32
CA LYS A 118 1.00 -2.78 9.02
C LYS A 118 0.28 -1.86 8.06
N CYS A 119 -0.93 -1.45 8.43
CA CYS A 119 -1.70 -0.44 7.72
C CYS A 119 -1.57 0.92 8.42
N TYR A 120 -1.29 1.96 7.65
CA TYR A 120 -1.11 3.33 8.16
C TYR A 120 -2.10 4.29 7.52
N LEU A 121 -2.70 5.14 8.35
CA LEU A 121 -3.60 6.19 7.90
C LEU A 121 -2.82 7.47 7.63
N LEU A 122 -3.01 8.02 6.43
CA LEU A 122 -2.50 9.30 6.00
C LEU A 122 -3.61 10.35 5.92
N LYS A 123 -3.22 11.60 6.12
CA LYS A 123 -3.98 12.79 5.74
C LYS A 123 -3.76 13.14 4.28
N TYR A 124 -4.62 14.01 3.75
CA TYR A 124 -4.55 14.43 2.35
C TYR A 124 -3.39 15.40 2.09
N GLY A 125 -2.82 16.01 3.13
CA GLY A 125 -1.69 16.92 3.03
C GLY A 125 -2.12 18.31 2.53
N LEU A 126 -3.33 18.75 2.88
CA LEU A 126 -3.91 20.01 2.41
C LEU A 126 -3.33 21.24 3.13
N ASN A 127 -2.63 21.04 4.24
CA ASN A 127 -2.00 22.07 5.05
C ASN A 127 -0.74 21.52 5.75
N ASP A 128 0.07 22.41 6.32
CA ASP A 128 1.34 22.05 6.97
C ASP A 128 1.15 21.07 8.13
N GLN A 129 0.05 21.17 8.88
CA GLN A 129 -0.24 20.25 9.97
C GLN A 129 -0.44 18.82 9.44
N GLU A 130 -1.25 18.64 8.40
CA GLU A 130 -1.47 17.33 7.77
C GLU A 130 -0.18 16.77 7.15
N ILE A 131 0.68 17.63 6.59
CA ILE A 131 1.99 17.23 6.08
C ILE A 131 2.87 16.72 7.22
N MET A 132 2.90 17.41 8.36
CA MET A 132 3.64 16.97 9.55
C MET A 132 3.09 15.69 10.16
N GLU A 133 1.77 15.51 10.17
CA GLU A 133 1.14 14.25 10.59
C GLU A 133 1.57 13.09 9.69
N ASN A 134 1.55 13.29 8.36
CA ASN A 134 2.05 12.31 7.41
C ASN A 134 3.54 12.03 7.62
N PHE A 135 4.37 13.04 7.90
CA PHE A 135 5.79 12.84 8.20
C PHE A 135 6.00 11.91 9.39
N ASN A 136 5.23 12.07 10.46
CA ASN A 136 5.32 11.21 11.64
C ASN A 136 5.01 9.74 11.30
N VAL A 137 4.05 9.48 10.40
CA VAL A 137 3.77 8.12 9.90
C VAL A 137 5.00 7.50 9.23
N PHE A 138 5.76 8.26 8.43
CA PHE A 138 6.98 7.74 7.82
C PHE A 138 8.11 7.51 8.82
N LEU A 139 8.22 8.34 9.86
CA LEU A 139 9.15 8.10 10.97
C LEU A 139 8.78 6.83 11.75
N GLU A 140 7.49 6.53 11.90
CA GLU A 140 7.03 5.26 12.47
C GLU A 140 7.40 4.08 11.58
N ILE A 141 7.15 4.19 10.27
CA ILE A 141 7.57 3.16 9.31
C ILE A 141 9.07 2.91 9.37
N GLU A 142 9.90 3.96 9.42
CA GLU A 142 11.35 3.82 9.54
C GLU A 142 11.72 3.01 10.78
N LYS A 143 11.10 3.26 11.93
CA LYS A 143 11.37 2.51 13.18
C LYS A 143 11.09 1.02 13.05
N GLU A 144 10.13 0.63 12.22
CA GLU A 144 9.72 -0.77 11.98
C GLU A 144 10.62 -1.50 10.97
N LEU A 145 11.48 -0.76 10.25
CA LEU A 145 12.51 -1.34 9.38
C LEU A 145 13.71 -1.79 10.20
N ASN A 146 14.31 -2.90 9.78
CA ASN A 146 15.52 -3.46 10.40
C ASN A 146 16.71 -3.41 9.44
N ASP A 147 17.91 -3.56 10.00
CA ASP A 147 19.13 -3.69 9.22
C ASP A 147 19.05 -4.86 8.24
N GLY A 148 19.46 -4.58 7.01
CA GLY A 148 19.43 -5.49 5.87
C GLY A 148 18.10 -5.55 5.13
N ASP A 149 17.02 -4.92 5.62
CA ASP A 149 15.71 -4.99 4.95
C ASP A 149 15.76 -4.44 3.51
N GLU A 150 15.09 -5.15 2.61
CA GLU A 150 15.01 -4.80 1.19
C GLU A 150 13.69 -4.09 0.90
N ILE A 151 13.75 -2.84 0.43
CA ILE A 151 12.58 -1.99 0.27
C ILE A 151 12.12 -1.95 -1.19
N TYR A 152 10.83 -2.18 -1.39
CA TYR A 152 10.11 -2.16 -2.65
C TYR A 152 9.03 -1.09 -2.55
N LEU A 153 9.03 -0.09 -3.44
CA LEU A 153 8.14 1.05 -3.35
C LEU A 153 7.14 1.07 -4.48
N ASP A 154 5.87 1.09 -4.14
CA ASP A 154 4.78 1.31 -5.08
C ASP A 154 4.22 2.73 -4.94
N ILE A 155 4.40 3.51 -6.00
CA ILE A 155 3.93 4.89 -6.10
C ILE A 155 2.71 5.05 -7.02
N THR A 156 2.06 3.95 -7.41
CA THR A 156 0.98 3.92 -8.43
C THR A 156 -0.22 4.77 -8.03
N HIS A 157 -0.68 4.66 -6.79
CA HIS A 157 -1.81 5.43 -6.27
C HIS A 157 -1.41 6.56 -5.32
N SER A 158 -0.11 6.87 -5.26
CA SER A 158 0.38 8.00 -4.48
C SER A 158 -0.06 9.30 -5.14
N PHE A 159 -0.66 10.22 -4.35
CA PHE A 159 -0.82 11.61 -4.80
C PHE A 159 0.55 12.17 -5.19
N ARG A 160 0.61 13.07 -6.19
CA ARG A 160 1.90 13.54 -6.74
C ARG A 160 2.87 14.06 -5.67
N SER A 161 2.38 14.79 -4.67
CA SER A 161 3.17 15.26 -3.52
C SER A 161 3.61 14.12 -2.59
N LEU A 162 2.74 13.13 -2.38
CA LEU A 162 2.98 11.98 -1.50
C LEU A 162 3.97 10.97 -2.10
N ALA A 163 3.98 10.80 -3.43
CA ALA A 163 4.97 9.99 -4.14
C ALA A 163 6.39 10.57 -3.97
N ILE A 164 6.52 11.89 -4.15
CA ILE A 164 7.78 12.62 -3.93
C ILE A 164 8.21 12.50 -2.47
N PHE A 165 7.25 12.60 -1.55
CA PHE A 165 7.51 12.49 -0.13
C PHE A 165 7.96 11.08 0.29
N GLN A 166 7.31 10.03 -0.19
CA GLN A 166 7.75 8.64 0.00
C GLN A 166 9.19 8.46 -0.45
N TYR A 167 9.51 8.91 -1.66
CA TYR A 167 10.88 8.85 -2.18
C TYR A 167 11.86 9.59 -1.27
N MET A 168 11.54 10.81 -0.86
CA MET A 168 12.38 11.58 0.07
C MET A 168 12.59 10.86 1.40
N MET A 169 11.54 10.28 1.98
CA MET A 169 11.62 9.59 3.28
C MET A 169 12.47 8.34 3.22
N ILE A 170 12.51 7.68 2.08
CA ILE A 170 13.27 6.43 1.95
C ILE A 170 14.71 6.73 1.59
N ASN A 171 14.98 7.79 0.81
CA ASN A 171 16.35 8.32 0.70
C ASN A 171 16.87 8.80 2.05
N PHE A 172 16.04 9.45 2.86
CA PHE A 172 16.41 9.83 4.22
C PHE A 172 16.70 8.59 5.06
N ALA A 173 15.86 7.56 4.99
CA ALA A 173 16.10 6.33 5.73
C ALA A 173 17.38 5.62 5.26
N GLU A 174 17.69 5.61 3.97
CA GLU A 174 18.93 5.00 3.45
C GLU A 174 20.19 5.79 3.82
N ASN A 175 20.13 7.13 3.77
CA ASN A 175 21.33 7.97 3.91
C ASN A 175 21.52 8.59 5.29
N VAL A 176 20.46 8.67 6.09
CA VAL A 176 20.45 9.37 7.39
C VAL A 176 20.07 8.46 8.54
N SER A 177 19.19 7.47 8.33
CA SER A 177 19.02 6.44 9.35
C SER A 177 20.30 5.63 9.48
N LYS A 178 20.63 5.18 10.69
CA LYS A 178 21.81 4.34 10.93
C LYS A 178 21.62 2.90 10.43
N LYS A 179 20.52 2.61 9.72
CA LYS A 179 20.13 1.27 9.32
C LYS A 179 20.61 0.97 7.91
N ASP A 180 21.16 -0.24 7.71
CA ASP A 180 21.55 -0.73 6.38
C ASP A 180 20.31 -1.22 5.61
N ILE A 181 19.46 -0.30 5.16
CA ILE A 181 18.30 -0.63 4.30
C ILE A 181 18.66 -0.48 2.82
N LYS A 182 18.06 -1.29 1.95
CA LYS A 182 18.36 -1.28 0.51
C LYS A 182 17.11 -1.10 -0.33
N ILE A 183 17.03 0.00 -1.07
CA ILE A 183 15.95 0.20 -2.05
C ILE A 183 16.21 -0.71 -3.25
N LYS A 184 15.39 -1.75 -3.43
CA LYS A 184 15.51 -2.71 -4.55
C LYS A 184 14.69 -2.35 -5.76
N GLY A 185 13.65 -1.54 -5.58
CA GLY A 185 12.84 -1.07 -6.69
C GLY A 185 11.82 -0.01 -6.30
N ILE A 186 11.59 0.89 -7.24
CA ILE A 186 10.48 1.83 -7.25
C ILE A 186 9.63 1.48 -8.45
N PHE A 187 8.33 1.35 -8.21
CA PHE A 187 7.35 0.79 -9.12
C PHE A 187 6.23 1.79 -9.30
N TYR A 188 5.94 2.06 -10.57
CA TYR A 188 4.79 2.85 -10.98
C TYR A 188 4.02 2.06 -12.02
N GLY A 189 2.75 1.80 -11.72
CA GLY A 189 1.81 1.17 -12.61
C GLY A 189 1.10 2.18 -13.50
N MET A 190 1.31 2.09 -14.81
CA MET A 190 0.59 2.89 -15.81
C MET A 190 -0.19 2.00 -16.78
N LEU A 191 -1.46 2.34 -17.03
CA LEU A 191 -2.29 1.66 -18.02
C LEU A 191 -1.72 1.96 -19.42
N ASP A 192 -1.41 0.92 -20.18
CA ASP A 192 -0.99 1.04 -21.58
C ASP A 192 -2.15 1.67 -22.41
N VAL A 193 -1.85 2.13 -23.62
CA VAL A 193 -2.74 2.94 -24.49
C VAL A 193 -4.13 2.32 -24.71
N TYR A 194 -4.26 1.00 -24.57
CA TYR A 194 -5.52 0.25 -24.70
C TYR A 194 -6.22 -0.09 -23.37
N GLY A 195 -5.69 0.36 -22.24
CA GLY A 195 -6.27 0.15 -20.90
C GLY A 195 -6.18 -1.28 -20.35
N GLN A 196 -5.40 -2.17 -21.00
CA GLN A 196 -5.41 -3.61 -20.72
C GLN A 196 -4.17 -4.11 -19.97
N ILE A 197 -3.01 -3.48 -20.17
CA ILE A 197 -1.74 -3.94 -19.58
C ILE A 197 -1.18 -2.83 -18.71
N LEU A 198 -0.88 -3.13 -17.45
CA LEU A 198 -0.15 -2.22 -16.58
C LEU A 198 1.35 -2.55 -16.66
N LYS A 199 2.14 -1.66 -17.26
CA LYS A 199 3.60 -1.81 -17.24
C LYS A 199 4.13 -1.22 -15.94
N ILE A 200 4.89 -2.02 -15.20
CA ILE A 200 5.62 -1.51 -14.04
C ILE A 200 6.96 -0.92 -14.54
N LEU A 201 7.08 0.40 -14.50
CA LEU A 201 8.35 1.07 -14.79
C LEU A 201 9.29 0.90 -13.58
N LYS A 202 10.42 0.23 -13.80
CA LYS A 202 11.50 0.04 -12.81
C LYS A 202 12.72 0.89 -13.20
N LYS A 203 13.12 1.83 -12.33
CA LYS A 203 14.47 2.46 -12.26
C LYS A 203 14.54 3.24 -10.94
N LEU A 204 15.62 3.24 -10.15
CA LEU A 204 17.00 3.58 -10.48
C LEU A 204 17.99 2.68 -9.72
N TYR A 205 18.92 2.03 -10.42
CA TYR A 205 20.21 1.69 -9.83
C TYR A 205 21.03 2.98 -9.85
N TYR A 206 21.34 3.54 -8.69
CA TYR A 206 22.51 4.40 -8.59
C TYR A 206 23.68 3.51 -8.17
N TYR A 207 24.75 3.59 -8.97
CA TYR A 207 26.03 2.93 -8.74
C TYR A 207 26.71 3.51 -7.49
#